data_AF-A0A2J6HMA8-F1
#
_entry.id   AF-A0A2J6HMA8-F1
#
_cell.length_a   1.000
_cell.length_b   1.000
_cell.length_c   1.000
_cell.angle_alpha   90.00
_cell.angle_beta   90.00
_cell.angle_gamma   90.00
#
_symmetry.space_group_name_H-M   'P 1'
#
loop_
_entity.id
_entity.type
_entity.pdbx_description
1 polymer ?
#
loop_
_entity_poly.entity_id
_entity_poly.type
_entity_poly.pdbx_seq_one_letter_code
_entity_poly.pdbx_strand_id
1 'polypeptide(L)'
;MKIMKICTVICFTIFFVNLLFAQNKPSEWEEYNTVNNVTISYKYIDCNNPGQGTFKEYVVFRFQNNNTVPVKIEWDQVRYYDNKDNTSENSIENHKELILGSEEIFESSCDTGRGFNIFSKFLNYKTTELIKFELSNIKVTFQK
;
A
#
# COMPACT_ATOMS: atom_id res chain seq x y z
N MET A 1 21.79 -60.23 32.05
CA MET A 1 20.45 -59.63 32.12
C MET A 1 20.55 -58.22 31.54
N LYS A 2 19.94 -57.96 30.38
CA LYS A 2 20.01 -56.69 29.64
C LYS A 2 19.14 -55.64 30.35
N ILE A 3 19.67 -54.43 30.59
CA ILE A 3 18.84 -53.26 30.89
C ILE A 3 19.04 -52.24 29.77
N MET A 4 17.90 -51.70 29.38
CA MET A 4 17.54 -51.18 28.08
C MET A 4 17.78 -49.67 28.01
N LYS A 5 18.14 -49.21 26.80
CA LYS A 5 18.40 -47.82 26.42
C LYS A 5 17.18 -46.93 26.68
N ILE A 6 17.41 -45.73 27.23
CA ILE A 6 16.47 -44.61 27.12
C ILE A 6 17.26 -43.44 26.54
N CYS A 7 17.18 -43.27 25.22
CA CYS A 7 17.57 -42.04 24.54
C CYS A 7 16.47 -41.00 24.81
N THR A 8 16.78 -40.01 25.64
CA THR A 8 15.91 -38.86 25.86
C THR A 8 15.87 -38.02 24.58
N VAL A 9 14.78 -38.17 23.81
CA VAL A 9 14.47 -37.31 22.66
C VAL A 9 13.93 -36.00 23.21
N ILE A 10 14.72 -34.93 23.13
CA ILE A 10 14.30 -33.56 23.46
C ILE A 10 13.38 -33.09 22.32
N CYS A 11 12.08 -33.05 22.62
CA CYS A 11 11.05 -32.62 21.68
C CYS A 11 11.13 -31.09 21.49
N PHE A 12 11.44 -30.70 20.27
CA PHE A 12 11.62 -29.34 19.79
C PHE A 12 10.23 -28.69 19.58
N THR A 13 9.69 -27.98 20.56
CA THR A 13 8.46 -27.19 20.37
C THR A 13 8.81 -25.83 19.76
N ILE A 14 8.79 -25.77 18.43
CA ILE A 14 8.83 -24.51 17.68
C ILE A 14 7.48 -23.83 17.92
N PHE A 15 7.49 -22.77 18.74
CA PHE A 15 6.38 -21.84 18.85
C PHE A 15 6.28 -21.09 17.52
N PHE A 16 5.47 -21.61 16.59
CA PHE A 16 5.01 -20.85 15.43
C PHE A 16 4.12 -19.73 15.95
N VAL A 17 4.73 -18.56 16.22
CA VAL A 17 3.99 -17.32 16.34
C VAL A 17 3.36 -17.05 14.98
N ASN A 18 2.08 -17.38 14.85
CA ASN A 18 1.26 -16.86 13.76
C ASN A 18 1.20 -15.34 13.96
N LEU A 19 2.10 -14.61 13.30
CA LEU A 19 1.94 -13.19 13.09
C LEU A 19 0.68 -13.01 12.24
N LEU A 20 -0.45 -12.87 12.92
CA LEU A 20 -1.64 -12.28 12.34
C LEU A 20 -1.25 -10.85 12.00
N PHE A 21 -0.84 -10.61 10.75
CA PHE A 21 -0.73 -9.27 10.21
C PHE A 21 -2.16 -8.71 10.21
N ALA A 22 -2.51 -7.99 11.28
CA ALA A 22 -3.66 -7.11 11.26
C ALA A 22 -3.44 -6.16 10.08
N GLN A 23 -4.39 -6.13 9.15
CA GLN A 23 -4.37 -5.18 8.05
C GLN A 23 -4.56 -3.78 8.65
N ASN A 24 -3.45 -3.13 8.98
CA ASN A 24 -3.48 -1.81 9.57
C ASN A 24 -4.03 -0.84 8.52
N LYS A 25 -5.10 -0.13 8.89
CA LYS A 25 -5.65 0.99 8.11
C LYS A 25 -5.27 2.28 8.82
N PRO A 26 -4.03 2.77 8.64
CA PRO A 26 -3.54 3.89 9.41
C PRO A 26 -4.32 5.16 9.05
N SER A 27 -4.76 5.90 10.06
CA SER A 27 -5.36 7.23 9.91
C SER A 27 -4.30 8.33 9.79
N GLU A 28 -3.09 8.05 10.26
CA GLU A 28 -1.90 8.89 10.13
C GLU A 28 -0.99 8.38 9.01
N TRP A 29 -0.06 9.21 8.53
CA TRP A 29 0.90 8.79 7.52
C TRP A 29 1.81 7.67 8.03
N GLU A 30 1.75 6.50 7.39
CA GLU A 30 2.65 5.37 7.61
C GLU A 30 3.60 5.21 6.43
N GLU A 31 4.89 5.02 6.68
CA GLU A 31 5.86 4.79 5.60
C GLU A 31 5.54 3.47 4.89
N TYR A 32 5.37 3.54 3.57
CA TYR A 32 5.14 2.39 2.70
C TYR A 32 6.47 1.81 2.20
N ASN A 33 7.34 2.67 1.65
CA ASN A 33 8.62 2.30 1.05
C ASN A 33 9.52 3.53 0.89
N THR A 34 10.83 3.32 0.80
CA THR A 34 11.81 4.35 0.47
C THR A 34 12.74 3.84 -0.63
N VAL A 35 12.79 4.53 -1.78
CA VAL A 35 13.59 4.12 -2.95
C VAL A 35 14.32 5.33 -3.52
N ASN A 36 15.65 5.22 -3.71
CA ASN A 36 16.50 6.32 -4.22
C ASN A 36 16.23 7.67 -3.51
N ASN A 37 16.11 7.62 -2.19
CA ASN A 37 15.85 8.77 -1.32
C ASN A 37 14.50 9.48 -1.61
N VAL A 38 13.56 8.79 -2.25
CA VAL A 38 12.16 9.17 -2.31
C VAL A 38 11.39 8.33 -1.30
N THR A 39 10.74 8.98 -0.34
CA THR A 39 9.89 8.32 0.66
C THR A 39 8.44 8.31 0.17
N ILE A 40 7.82 7.14 0.21
CA ILE A 40 6.41 6.91 -0.10
C ILE A 40 5.71 6.56 1.20
N SER A 41 4.64 7.27 1.52
CA SER A 41 3.80 7.00 2.70
C SER A 41 2.34 6.90 2.29
N TYR A 42 1.52 6.27 3.12
CA TYR A 42 0.09 6.12 2.86
C TYR A 42 -0.74 6.31 4.12
N LYS A 43 -2.02 6.60 3.93
CA LYS A 43 -3.05 6.56 4.99
C LYS A 43 -4.43 6.34 4.37
N TYR A 44 -5.39 5.99 5.21
CA TYR A 44 -6.80 5.92 4.85
C TYR A 44 -7.50 7.22 5.24
N ILE A 45 -8.33 7.74 4.34
CA ILE A 45 -9.17 8.92 4.58
C ILE A 45 -10.61 8.68 4.13
N ASP A 46 -11.53 9.34 4.82
CA ASP A 46 -12.93 9.40 4.45
C ASP A 46 -13.20 10.61 3.53
N CYS A 47 -13.71 10.32 2.35
CA CYS A 47 -14.12 11.29 1.34
C CYS A 47 -15.64 11.31 1.23
N ASN A 48 -16.25 12.20 2.03
CA ASN A 48 -17.69 12.35 2.11
C ASN A 48 -18.14 13.56 1.28
N ASN A 49 -18.99 13.32 0.30
CA ASN A 49 -19.69 14.32 -0.48
C ASN A 49 -21.22 14.12 -0.35
N PRO A 50 -21.83 14.63 0.73
CA PRO A 50 -23.26 14.45 1.00
C PRO A 50 -24.14 15.03 -0.11
N GLY A 51 -23.74 16.13 -0.75
CA GLY A 51 -24.48 16.76 -1.85
C GLY A 51 -24.60 15.87 -3.10
N GLN A 52 -23.69 14.89 -3.24
CA GLN A 52 -23.70 13.88 -4.31
C GLN A 52 -24.01 12.47 -3.76
N GLY A 53 -24.49 12.36 -2.51
CA GLY A 53 -24.82 11.09 -1.85
C GLY A 53 -23.66 10.10 -1.75
N THR A 54 -22.41 10.58 -1.85
CA THR A 54 -21.23 9.73 -2.00
C THR A 54 -20.40 9.75 -0.73
N PHE A 55 -20.23 8.60 -0.08
CA PHE A 55 -19.45 8.45 1.15
C PHE A 55 -18.45 7.31 0.92
N LYS A 56 -17.18 7.64 0.73
CA LYS A 56 -16.15 6.69 0.29
C LYS A 56 -14.92 6.76 1.18
N GLU A 57 -14.29 5.63 1.43
CA GLU A 57 -12.95 5.55 2.02
C GLU A 57 -11.93 5.39 0.88
N TYR A 58 -10.82 6.10 0.96
CA TYR A 58 -9.70 5.98 0.03
C TYR A 58 -8.39 5.75 0.77
N VAL A 59 -7.48 5.00 0.15
CA VAL A 59 -6.06 5.08 0.45
C VAL A 59 -5.49 6.25 -0.36
N VAL A 60 -4.82 7.16 0.33
CA VAL A 60 -4.08 8.27 -0.27
C VAL A 60 -2.59 8.10 -0.01
N PHE A 61 -1.78 8.71 -0.86
CA PHE A 61 -0.33 8.59 -0.83
C PHE A 61 0.34 9.94 -0.66
N ARG A 62 1.50 9.91 0.00
CA ARG A 62 2.46 11.00 0.05
C ARG A 62 3.75 10.52 -0.61
N PHE A 63 4.27 11.32 -1.53
CA PHE A 63 5.57 11.11 -2.14
C PHE A 63 6.44 12.31 -1.79
N GLN A 64 7.59 12.05 -1.16
CA GLN A 64 8.56 13.07 -0.78
C GLN A 64 9.88 12.77 -1.46
N ASN A 65 10.34 13.69 -2.31
CA ASN A 65 11.68 13.64 -2.85
C ASN A 65 12.64 14.24 -1.83
N ASN A 66 13.52 13.44 -1.21
CA ASN A 66 14.55 13.98 -0.31
C ASN A 66 15.87 14.30 -1.04
N ASN A 67 15.89 14.25 -2.38
CA ASN A 67 17.05 14.60 -3.17
C ASN A 67 17.08 16.11 -3.48
N THR A 68 18.28 16.64 -3.70
CA THR A 68 18.51 18.03 -4.14
C THR A 68 18.33 18.22 -5.66
N VAL A 69 17.76 17.24 -6.35
CA VAL A 69 17.50 17.26 -7.80
C VAL A 69 16.11 16.71 -8.09
N PRO A 70 15.46 17.12 -9.19
CA PRO A 70 14.15 16.58 -9.54
C PRO A 70 14.22 15.09 -9.90
N VAL A 71 13.12 14.38 -9.65
CA VAL A 71 12.98 12.94 -9.90
C VAL A 71 11.67 12.64 -10.63
N LYS A 72 11.70 11.62 -11.49
CA LYS A 72 10.51 10.94 -12.00
C LYS A 72 10.32 9.65 -11.23
N ILE A 73 9.11 9.43 -10.73
CA ILE A 73 8.69 8.22 -10.02
C ILE A 73 7.67 7.52 -10.91
N GLU A 74 7.86 6.23 -11.15
CA GLU A 74 6.98 5.37 -11.94
C GLU A 74 6.62 4.13 -11.12
N TRP A 75 5.37 3.68 -11.17
CA TRP A 75 4.94 2.44 -10.49
C TRP A 75 3.69 1.85 -11.13
N ASP A 76 3.45 0.58 -10.84
CA ASP A 76 2.22 -0.13 -11.21
C ASP A 76 1.40 -0.42 -9.96
N GLN A 77 0.12 -0.06 -9.98
CA GLN A 77 -0.79 -0.23 -8.86
C GLN A 77 -1.61 -1.52 -8.96
N VAL A 78 -1.45 -2.41 -7.99
CA VAL A 78 -2.19 -3.67 -7.88
C VAL A 78 -3.20 -3.58 -6.75
N ARG A 79 -4.42 -4.07 -6.97
CA ARG A 79 -5.53 -3.97 -6.00
C ARG A 79 -6.28 -5.28 -5.87
N TYR A 80 -6.56 -5.68 -4.64
CA TYR A 80 -7.28 -6.91 -4.33
C TYR A 80 -8.60 -6.59 -3.65
N TYR A 81 -9.69 -7.07 -4.25
CA TYR A 81 -11.07 -6.94 -3.76
C TYR A 81 -11.71 -8.33 -3.79
N ASP A 82 -12.45 -8.72 -2.75
CA ASP A 82 -13.06 -10.06 -2.63
C ASP A 82 -12.08 -11.23 -2.91
N ASN A 83 -10.82 -11.06 -2.48
CA ASN A 83 -9.68 -11.97 -2.70
C ASN A 83 -9.34 -12.22 -4.18
N LYS A 84 -9.82 -11.37 -5.09
CA LYS A 84 -9.49 -11.39 -6.50
C LYS A 84 -8.57 -10.22 -6.82
N ASP A 85 -7.57 -10.50 -7.64
CA ASP A 85 -6.82 -9.44 -8.29
C ASP A 85 -7.79 -8.69 -9.22
N ASN A 86 -7.96 -7.40 -8.95
CA ASN A 86 -8.81 -6.50 -9.73
C ASN A 86 -7.96 -5.52 -10.54
N THR A 87 -6.71 -5.88 -10.75
CA THR A 87 -5.82 -5.26 -11.72
C THR A 87 -6.20 -5.86 -13.06
N SER A 88 -6.94 -5.11 -13.87
CA SER A 88 -7.19 -5.49 -15.25
C SER A 88 -5.85 -5.75 -15.93
N GLU A 89 -5.62 -6.99 -16.37
CA GLU A 89 -4.42 -7.37 -17.10
C GLU A 89 -4.25 -6.41 -18.28
N ASN A 90 -3.10 -5.70 -18.32
CA ASN A 90 -2.71 -4.75 -19.38
C ASN A 90 -3.45 -3.41 -19.44
N SER A 91 -4.15 -2.95 -18.39
CA SER A 91 -4.65 -1.57 -18.44
C SER A 91 -3.53 -0.57 -18.16
N ILE A 92 -3.33 0.35 -19.13
CA ILE A 92 -2.53 1.57 -18.95
C ILE A 92 -2.98 2.39 -17.72
N GLU A 93 -4.18 2.14 -17.22
CA GLU A 93 -4.75 2.78 -16.03
C GLU A 93 -4.08 2.34 -14.72
N ASN A 94 -3.31 1.25 -14.70
CA ASN A 94 -2.62 0.79 -13.49
C ASN A 94 -1.21 1.39 -13.37
N HIS A 95 -0.62 1.79 -14.49
CA HIS A 95 0.66 2.50 -14.50
C HIS A 95 0.47 3.95 -14.07
N LYS A 96 1.42 4.47 -13.28
CA LYS A 96 1.43 5.83 -12.76
C LYS A 96 2.80 6.44 -12.90
N GLU A 97 2.80 7.74 -13.14
CA GLU A 97 3.99 8.56 -13.12
C GLU A 97 3.74 9.84 -12.31
N LEU A 98 4.79 10.29 -11.62
CA LEU A 98 4.83 11.54 -10.87
C LEU A 98 6.22 12.15 -11.04
N ILE A 99 6.28 13.44 -11.37
CA ILE A 99 7.52 14.20 -11.37
C ILE A 99 7.50 15.08 -10.13
N LEU A 100 8.56 15.00 -9.33
CA LEU A 100 8.80 15.87 -8.18
C LEU A 100 10.06 16.68 -8.41
N GLY A 101 9.98 17.98 -8.15
CA GLY A 101 11.11 18.87 -7.99
C GLY A 101 12.02 18.43 -6.83
N SER A 102 13.18 19.09 -6.73
CA SER A 102 14.08 18.95 -5.58
C SER A 102 13.33 19.21 -4.29
N GLU A 103 13.48 18.32 -3.31
CA GLU A 103 12.89 18.48 -1.96
C GLU A 103 11.36 18.63 -1.94
N GLU A 104 10.67 18.34 -3.05
CA GLU A 104 9.23 18.50 -3.18
C GLU A 104 8.46 17.36 -2.50
N ILE A 105 7.31 17.71 -1.93
CA ILE A 105 6.33 16.79 -1.37
C ILE A 105 5.04 16.90 -2.17
N PHE A 106 4.55 15.77 -2.64
CA PHE A 106 3.21 15.63 -3.21
C PHE A 106 2.36 14.77 -2.26
N GLU A 107 1.17 15.25 -1.93
CA GLU A 107 0.16 14.50 -1.17
C GLU A 107 -1.12 14.40 -2.00
N SER A 108 -1.65 13.19 -2.13
CA SER A 108 -2.97 13.00 -2.72
C SER A 108 -4.08 13.18 -1.68
N SER A 109 -5.27 13.53 -2.14
CA SER A 109 -6.44 13.86 -1.36
C SER A 109 -7.72 13.36 -2.05
N CYS A 110 -8.89 13.57 -1.45
CA CYS A 110 -10.18 13.24 -2.06
C CYS A 110 -10.40 13.84 -3.45
N ASP A 111 -9.76 14.98 -3.73
CA ASP A 111 -9.93 15.73 -4.98
C ASP A 111 -8.81 15.48 -5.99
N THR A 112 -7.78 14.73 -5.60
CA THR A 112 -6.72 14.34 -6.53
C THR A 112 -7.31 13.46 -7.62
N GLY A 113 -7.07 13.85 -8.88
CA GLY A 113 -7.63 13.19 -10.06
C GLY A 113 -7.38 11.68 -10.09
N ARG A 114 -8.14 11.00 -10.97
CA ARG A 114 -8.07 9.54 -11.12
C ARG A 114 -6.61 9.05 -11.28
N GLY A 115 -6.17 8.22 -10.34
CA GLY A 115 -4.91 7.48 -10.47
C GLY A 115 -3.98 7.51 -9.25
N PHE A 116 -4.06 8.55 -8.41
CA PHE A 116 -3.17 8.67 -7.23
C PHE A 116 -3.84 8.27 -5.91
N ASN A 117 -5.06 7.72 -5.97
CA ASN A 117 -5.79 7.20 -4.82
C ASN A 117 -6.30 5.79 -5.13
N ILE A 118 -6.41 4.96 -4.09
CA ILE A 118 -7.04 3.64 -4.18
C ILE A 118 -8.37 3.69 -3.47
N PHE A 119 -9.45 3.38 -4.18
CA PHE A 119 -10.76 3.23 -3.54
C PHE A 119 -10.71 2.09 -2.53
N SER A 120 -11.09 2.33 -1.28
CA SER A 120 -11.14 1.27 -0.27
C SER A 120 -12.52 0.64 -0.22
N LYS A 121 -13.55 1.43 0.11
CA LYS A 121 -14.94 0.97 0.21
C LYS A 121 -15.91 2.14 0.17
N PHE A 122 -17.21 1.85 -0.02
CA PHE A 122 -18.24 2.81 0.35
C PHE A 122 -18.47 2.75 1.87
N LEU A 123 -18.67 3.90 2.50
CA LEU A 123 -18.91 4.02 3.95
C LEU A 123 -20.39 3.80 4.31
N ASN A 124 -21.30 4.04 3.36
CA ASN A 124 -22.74 3.98 3.57
C ASN A 124 -23.42 2.75 2.94
N TYR A 125 -22.67 1.85 2.30
CA TYR A 125 -23.19 0.63 1.69
C TYR A 125 -22.37 -0.58 2.12
N LYS A 126 -23.02 -1.72 2.36
CA LYS A 126 -22.33 -3.01 2.51
C LYS A 126 -21.95 -3.52 1.13
N THR A 127 -20.70 -3.31 0.74
CA THR A 127 -20.14 -3.66 -0.57
C THR A 127 -18.79 -4.34 -0.43
N THR A 128 -18.19 -4.69 -1.55
CA THR A 128 -16.81 -5.13 -1.66
C THR A 128 -15.86 -4.05 -1.12
N GLU A 129 -14.87 -4.49 -0.35
CA GLU A 129 -13.82 -3.62 0.22
C GLU A 129 -12.44 -4.04 -0.26
N LEU A 130 -11.52 -3.08 -0.26
CA LEU A 130 -10.11 -3.31 -0.53
C LEU A 130 -9.52 -4.14 0.60
N ILE A 131 -8.98 -5.30 0.24
CA ILE A 131 -8.33 -6.23 1.15
C ILE A 131 -6.82 -6.00 1.12
N LYS A 132 -6.26 -5.63 -0.03
CA LYS A 132 -4.83 -5.40 -0.18
C LYS A 132 -4.56 -4.49 -1.36
N PHE A 133 -3.51 -3.70 -1.27
CA PHE A 133 -2.93 -3.04 -2.42
C PHE A 133 -1.40 -3.22 -2.43
N GLU A 134 -0.82 -3.08 -3.61
CA GLU A 134 0.63 -3.06 -3.79
C GLU A 134 1.01 -1.98 -4.79
N LEU A 135 2.10 -1.27 -4.51
CA LEU A 135 2.81 -0.46 -5.50
C LEU A 135 4.00 -1.29 -5.98
N SER A 136 3.86 -1.87 -7.18
CA SER A 136 4.86 -2.73 -7.79
C SER A 136 5.70 -1.97 -8.82
N ASN A 137 6.87 -2.51 -9.17
CA ASN A 137 7.79 -1.94 -10.17
C ASN A 137 8.15 -0.46 -9.92
N ILE A 138 8.27 -0.06 -8.65
CA ILE A 138 8.61 1.31 -8.28
C ILE A 138 10.00 1.65 -8.84
N LYS A 139 10.05 2.66 -9.71
CA LYS A 139 11.27 3.12 -10.35
C LYS A 139 11.41 4.62 -10.14
N VAL A 140 12.59 5.04 -9.67
CA VAL A 140 12.94 6.44 -9.49
C VAL A 140 14.10 6.79 -10.41
N THR A 141 13.89 7.77 -11.28
CA THR A 141 14.88 8.26 -12.26
C THR A 141 15.15 9.74 -12.04
N PHE A 142 16.42 10.08 -11.79
CA PHE A 142 16.86 11.48 -11.68
C PHE A 142 16.63 12.22 -13.00
N GLN A 143 16.00 13.38 -12.93
CA GLN A 143 15.84 14.26 -14.08
C GLN A 143 17.05 15.18 -14.18
N LYS A 144 17.50 15.43 -15.41
CA LYS A 144 18.61 16.35 -15.70
C LYS A 144 18.13 17.79 -15.73
#